data_AF-B2WJT0-F1
#
_entry.id   AF-B2WJT0-F1
#
_cell.length_a   1.000
_cell.length_b   1.000
_cell.length_c   1.000
_cell.angle_alpha   90.00
_cell.angle_beta   90.00
_cell.angle_gamma   90.00
#
_symmetry.space_group_name_H-M   'P 1'
#
loop_
_entity.id
_entity.type
_entity.pdbx_description
1 polymer ?
#
loop_
_entity_poly.entity_id
_entity_poly.type
_entity_poly.pdbx_seq_one_letter_code
_entity_poly.pdbx_strand_id
1 'polypeptide(L)'
;MGVKPRHEKGGESSAWKQKKGFKIGPANLPDGTHRRKIEKIKKSLIEKAKIKKQYAKLKAREETEATAPRKSVYEREADNTTDPVPEPSLEPHPDRVAMLEEKSPEPQGTRYIERQERRRRPQPFQKESEVTRKKREEAEERQKAREEADRERQKKIAERERFRKTMAKARGGPNGKRKLGRESTILLAKAQRLMAKT
;
A
#
# COMPACT_ATOMS: atom_id res chain seq x y z
N MET A 1 -30.59 -26.91 -48.70
CA MET A 1 -31.51 -26.60 -47.57
C MET A 1 -31.15 -27.50 -46.39
N GLY A 2 -30.24 -27.06 -45.51
CA GLY A 2 -29.81 -27.84 -44.34
C GLY A 2 -30.13 -27.07 -43.06
N VAL A 3 -31.22 -27.44 -42.40
CA VAL A 3 -31.69 -26.81 -41.16
C VAL A 3 -30.83 -27.34 -40.00
N LYS A 4 -30.10 -26.44 -39.32
CA LYS A 4 -29.39 -26.75 -38.07
C LYS A 4 -30.42 -27.03 -36.96
N PRO A 5 -30.28 -28.09 -36.16
CA PRO A 5 -31.15 -28.28 -35.00
C PRO A 5 -30.87 -27.19 -33.95
N ARG A 6 -31.92 -26.44 -33.58
CA ARG A 6 -31.93 -25.52 -32.45
C ARG A 6 -31.79 -26.34 -31.17
N HIS A 7 -30.68 -26.19 -30.46
CA HIS A 7 -30.63 -26.64 -29.07
C HIS A 7 -31.29 -25.56 -28.21
N GLU A 8 -32.58 -25.77 -27.92
CA GLU A 8 -33.34 -25.00 -26.95
C GLU A 8 -32.66 -25.05 -25.58
N LYS A 9 -32.59 -23.89 -24.92
CA LYS A 9 -32.27 -23.77 -23.50
C LYS A 9 -33.52 -24.17 -22.70
N GLY A 10 -33.38 -25.10 -21.76
CA GLY A 10 -34.47 -25.37 -20.81
C GLY A 10 -34.41 -26.76 -20.22
N GLY A 11 -33.35 -27.05 -19.48
CA GLY A 11 -33.24 -28.27 -18.67
C GLY A 11 -32.72 -27.91 -17.30
N GLU A 12 -33.56 -27.29 -16.47
CA GLU A 12 -33.35 -27.23 -15.04
C GLU A 12 -33.36 -28.68 -14.52
N SER A 13 -32.21 -29.32 -14.54
CA SER A 13 -32.02 -30.57 -13.80
C SER A 13 -32.16 -30.21 -12.33
N SER A 14 -33.27 -30.67 -11.75
CA SER A 14 -33.59 -30.56 -10.33
C SER A 14 -32.41 -31.07 -9.53
N ALA A 15 -31.63 -30.14 -8.97
CA ALA A 15 -30.45 -30.45 -8.21
C ALA A 15 -30.86 -31.17 -6.93
N TRP A 16 -30.89 -32.50 -6.98
CA TRP A 16 -31.02 -33.35 -5.80
C TRP A 16 -30.00 -32.85 -4.78
N LYS A 17 -30.49 -32.23 -3.70
CA LYS A 17 -29.62 -31.71 -2.65
C LYS A 17 -28.95 -32.91 -2.01
N GLN A 18 -27.71 -33.18 -2.41
CA GLN A 18 -26.88 -34.20 -1.80
C GLN A 18 -26.76 -33.87 -0.31
N LYS A 19 -27.44 -34.67 0.53
CA LYS A 19 -27.42 -34.51 1.98
C LYS A 19 -25.98 -34.75 2.42
N LYS A 20 -25.32 -33.69 2.91
CA LYS A 20 -23.93 -33.81 3.38
C LYS A 20 -23.92 -34.76 4.58
N GLY A 21 -23.15 -35.85 4.48
CA GLY A 21 -22.98 -36.82 5.56
C GLY A 21 -22.38 -36.21 6.82
N PHE A 22 -22.35 -37.01 7.89
CA PHE A 22 -21.87 -36.63 9.22
C PHE A 22 -20.47 -35.99 9.16
N LYS A 23 -20.37 -34.70 9.49
CA LYS A 23 -19.09 -33.97 9.52
C LYS A 23 -18.45 -34.15 10.88
N ILE A 24 -17.37 -34.93 10.93
CA ILE A 24 -16.56 -35.09 12.12
C ILE A 24 -15.54 -33.94 12.15
N GLY A 25 -15.69 -33.04 13.12
CA GLY A 25 -14.74 -31.94 13.39
C GLY A 25 -15.24 -30.54 12.99
N PRO A 26 -14.70 -29.48 13.64
CA PRO A 26 -15.11 -28.10 13.40
C PRO A 26 -14.87 -27.69 11.94
N ALA A 27 -15.80 -26.92 11.37
CA ALA A 27 -15.79 -26.49 9.96
C ALA A 27 -14.55 -25.66 9.53
N ASN A 28 -13.70 -25.30 10.49
CA ASN A 28 -12.46 -24.55 10.32
C ASN A 28 -11.20 -25.44 10.42
N LEU A 29 -11.31 -26.75 10.15
CA LEU A 29 -10.10 -27.51 9.81
C LEU A 29 -9.43 -26.80 8.62
N PRO A 30 -8.09 -26.63 8.62
CA PRO A 30 -7.40 -25.98 7.53
C PRO A 30 -7.70 -26.76 6.25
N ASP A 31 -8.63 -26.22 5.45
CA ASP A 31 -8.96 -26.72 4.13
C ASP A 31 -7.63 -27.03 3.44
N GLY A 32 -7.42 -28.32 3.16
CA GLY A 32 -6.10 -28.85 2.83
C GLY A 32 -5.38 -27.98 1.79
N THR A 33 -4.06 -28.00 1.78
CA THR A 33 -3.21 -27.13 0.95
C THR A 33 -3.69 -26.93 -0.50
N HIS A 34 -4.31 -27.95 -1.10
CA HIS A 34 -4.93 -27.92 -2.42
C HIS A 34 -6.20 -27.07 -2.53
N ARG A 35 -7.11 -27.08 -1.55
CA ARG A 35 -8.33 -26.25 -1.55
C ARG A 35 -8.01 -24.76 -1.53
N ARG A 36 -7.06 -24.34 -0.67
CA ARG A 36 -6.58 -22.95 -0.65
C ARG A 36 -5.98 -22.50 -1.99
N LYS A 37 -5.21 -23.38 -2.65
CA LYS A 37 -4.67 -23.13 -3.99
C LYS A 37 -5.79 -22.96 -5.01
N ILE A 38 -6.78 -23.85 -5.02
CA ILE A 38 -7.93 -23.77 -5.93
C ILE A 38 -8.73 -22.49 -5.71
N GLU A 39 -9.00 -22.11 -4.46
CA GLU A 39 -9.69 -20.85 -4.14
C GLU A 39 -8.90 -19.63 -4.57
N LYS A 40 -7.58 -19.62 -4.35
CA LYS A 40 -6.69 -18.55 -4.82
C LYS A 40 -6.71 -18.44 -6.34
N ILE A 41 -6.62 -19.57 -7.04
CA ILE A 41 -6.70 -19.61 -8.51
C ILE A 41 -8.05 -19.04 -8.97
N LYS A 42 -9.16 -19.48 -8.38
CA LYS A 42 -10.52 -18.99 -8.71
C LYS A 42 -10.65 -17.48 -8.49
N LYS A 43 -10.24 -16.98 -7.32
CA LYS A 43 -10.27 -15.53 -7.00
C LYS A 43 -9.44 -14.73 -8.01
N SER A 44 -8.23 -15.19 -8.32
CA SER A 44 -7.35 -14.52 -9.29
C SER A 44 -7.94 -14.48 -10.71
N LEU A 45 -8.66 -15.53 -11.12
CA LEU A 45 -9.30 -15.60 -12.44
C LEU A 45 -10.50 -14.65 -12.52
N ILE A 46 -11.29 -14.57 -11.45
CA ILE A 46 -12.42 -13.63 -11.33
C ILE A 46 -11.93 -12.19 -11.38
N GLU A 47 -10.86 -11.85 -10.65
CA GLU A 47 -10.27 -10.51 -10.63
C GLU A 47 -9.74 -10.11 -12.01
N LYS A 48 -8.98 -11.00 -12.68
CA LYS A 48 -8.52 -10.76 -14.06
C LYS A 48 -9.68 -10.51 -15.02
N ALA A 49 -10.78 -11.25 -14.89
CA ALA A 49 -11.97 -11.05 -15.71
C ALA A 49 -12.66 -9.71 -15.42
N LYS A 50 -12.74 -9.29 -14.15
CA LYS A 50 -13.27 -7.97 -13.76
C LYS A 50 -12.43 -6.83 -14.33
N ILE A 51 -11.11 -6.90 -14.20
CA ILE A 51 -10.18 -5.91 -14.75
C ILE A 51 -10.36 -5.80 -16.26
N LYS A 52 -10.39 -6.93 -16.98
CA LYS A 52 -10.63 -6.94 -18.44
C LYS A 52 -11.96 -6.29 -18.82
N LYS A 53 -13.04 -6.56 -18.06
CA LYS A 53 -14.35 -5.92 -18.29
C LYS A 53 -14.31 -4.42 -18.03
N GLN A 54 -13.65 -3.97 -16.97
CA GLN A 54 -13.50 -2.55 -16.66
C GLN A 54 -12.66 -1.83 -17.73
N TYR A 55 -11.54 -2.42 -18.13
CA TYR A 55 -10.69 -1.90 -19.19
C TYR A 55 -11.45 -1.79 -20.52
N ALA A 56 -12.20 -2.82 -20.91
CA ALA A 56 -13.03 -2.76 -22.12
C ALA A 56 -14.08 -1.63 -22.06
N LYS A 57 -14.66 -1.37 -20.88
CA LYS A 57 -15.59 -0.24 -20.68
C LYS A 57 -14.90 1.11 -20.80
N LEU A 58 -13.71 1.26 -20.22
CA LEU A 58 -12.93 2.49 -20.33
C LEU A 58 -12.50 2.74 -21.77
N LYS A 59 -11.97 1.72 -22.44
CA LYS A 59 -11.58 1.80 -23.84
C LYS A 59 -12.75 2.20 -24.75
N ALA A 60 -13.94 1.61 -24.53
CA ALA A 60 -15.13 1.99 -25.28
C ALA A 60 -15.54 3.46 -25.01
N ARG A 61 -15.41 3.95 -23.77
CA ARG A 61 -15.64 5.36 -23.44
C ARG A 61 -14.63 6.27 -24.12
N GLU A 62 -13.35 5.92 -24.08
CA GLU A 62 -12.28 6.66 -24.74
C GLU A 62 -12.48 6.72 -26.26
N GLU A 63 -12.87 5.62 -26.90
CA GLU A 63 -13.21 5.60 -28.33
C GLU A 63 -14.41 6.50 -28.64
N THR A 64 -15.43 6.55 -27.77
CA THR A 64 -16.56 7.48 -27.94
C THR A 64 -16.18 8.94 -27.71
N GLU A 65 -15.32 9.23 -26.72
CA GLU A 65 -14.84 10.58 -26.41
C GLU A 65 -13.83 11.10 -27.44
N ALA A 66 -13.06 10.21 -28.06
CA ALA A 66 -12.19 10.53 -29.19
C ALA A 66 -13.00 10.84 -30.47
N THR A 67 -14.15 10.17 -30.65
CA THR A 67 -15.01 10.38 -31.84
C THR A 67 -15.93 11.60 -31.67
N ALA A 68 -16.38 11.89 -30.45
CA ALA A 68 -17.24 13.03 -30.15
C ALA A 68 -16.56 13.92 -29.08
N PRO A 69 -16.08 15.12 -29.44
CA PRO A 69 -15.53 16.04 -28.45
C PRO A 69 -16.61 16.39 -27.43
N ARG A 70 -16.30 16.24 -26.14
CA ARG A 70 -17.17 16.68 -25.06
C ARG A 70 -17.34 18.20 -25.18
N LYS A 71 -18.56 18.66 -25.51
CA LYS A 71 -18.93 20.08 -25.45
C LYS A 71 -18.57 20.61 -24.06
N SER A 72 -17.74 21.64 -24.01
CA SER A 72 -17.31 22.25 -22.76
C SER A 72 -18.52 22.88 -22.05
N VAL A 73 -18.46 23.03 -20.73
CA VAL A 73 -19.56 23.66 -19.96
C VAL A 73 -19.85 25.08 -20.49
N TYR A 74 -18.83 25.79 -20.97
CA TYR A 74 -18.96 27.11 -21.60
C TYR A 74 -19.69 27.09 -22.95
N GLU A 75 -19.54 26.02 -23.73
CA GLU A 75 -20.25 25.86 -25.01
C GLU A 75 -21.72 25.49 -24.82
N ARG A 76 -22.09 24.97 -23.64
CA ARG A 76 -23.48 24.67 -23.27
C ARG A 76 -24.28 25.91 -22.85
N GLU A 77 -23.61 26.97 -22.36
CA GLU A 77 -24.29 28.20 -21.92
C GLU A 77 -24.40 29.26 -23.04
N ALA A 78 -23.69 29.10 -24.16
CA ALA A 78 -23.72 30.03 -25.29
C ALA A 78 -25.07 30.08 -26.04
N ASP A 79 -26.00 29.14 -25.78
CA ASP A 79 -27.34 29.14 -26.39
C ASP A 79 -28.37 29.97 -25.59
N ASN A 80 -27.98 30.63 -24.48
CA ASN A 80 -28.86 31.53 -23.74
C ASN A 80 -28.20 32.90 -23.51
N THR A 81 -28.95 33.95 -23.87
CA THR A 81 -28.77 35.38 -23.52
C THR A 81 -27.70 36.18 -24.27
N THR A 82 -28.14 36.73 -25.40
CA THR A 82 -27.64 37.98 -25.99
C THR A 82 -28.26 39.16 -25.24
N ASP A 83 -27.49 39.89 -24.44
CA ASP A 83 -27.76 41.29 -24.06
C ASP A 83 -26.43 42.00 -23.72
N PRO A 84 -26.08 43.14 -24.35
CA PRO A 84 -24.81 43.82 -24.10
C PRO A 84 -24.88 44.66 -22.81
N VAL A 85 -24.07 44.30 -21.81
CA VAL A 85 -23.83 45.09 -20.59
C VAL A 85 -22.77 46.17 -20.90
N PRO A 86 -22.98 47.45 -20.56
CA PRO A 86 -22.00 48.51 -20.82
C PRO A 86 -20.73 48.35 -19.98
N GLU A 87 -19.58 48.64 -20.59
CA GLU A 87 -18.25 48.42 -20.03
C GLU A 87 -18.00 49.26 -18.75
N PRO A 88 -17.39 48.68 -17.70
CA PRO A 88 -17.05 49.41 -16.49
C PRO A 88 -15.91 50.41 -16.78
N SER A 89 -16.12 51.69 -16.52
CA SER A 89 -15.07 52.70 -16.66
C SER A 89 -13.91 52.39 -15.70
N LEU A 90 -12.68 52.55 -16.20
CA LEU A 90 -11.45 52.16 -15.53
C LEU A 90 -10.99 53.16 -14.45
N GLU A 91 -11.77 54.22 -14.20
CA GLU A 91 -11.40 55.31 -13.31
C GLU A 91 -11.79 54.98 -11.85
N PRO A 92 -10.86 55.11 -10.88
CA PRO A 92 -11.18 54.87 -9.49
C PRO A 92 -12.17 55.92 -8.97
N HIS A 93 -13.19 55.46 -8.23
CA HIS A 93 -14.19 56.32 -7.59
C HIS A 93 -13.50 57.40 -6.73
N PRO A 94 -14.00 58.66 -6.71
CA PRO A 94 -13.35 59.78 -6.02
C PRO A 94 -13.03 59.51 -4.54
N ASP A 95 -13.90 58.82 -3.82
CA ASP A 95 -13.67 58.40 -2.42
C ASP A 95 -12.40 57.55 -2.23
N ARG A 96 -12.03 56.77 -3.26
CA ARG A 96 -10.84 55.91 -3.24
C ARG A 96 -9.57 56.71 -3.46
N VAL A 97 -9.65 57.83 -4.19
CA VAL A 97 -8.55 58.79 -4.38
C VAL A 97 -8.30 59.55 -3.09
N ALA A 98 -9.36 60.00 -2.42
CA ALA A 98 -9.27 60.70 -1.13
C ALA A 98 -8.59 59.85 -0.04
N MET A 99 -8.90 58.55 0.05
CA MET A 99 -8.22 57.63 0.97
C MET A 99 -6.73 57.39 0.66
N LEU A 100 -6.30 57.58 -0.58
CA LEU A 100 -4.90 57.40 -0.99
C LEU A 100 -4.06 58.67 -0.75
N GLU A 101 -4.69 59.84 -0.82
CA GLU A 101 -4.04 61.15 -0.60
C GLU A 101 -3.89 61.50 0.88
N GLU A 102 -4.74 60.96 1.77
CA GLU A 102 -4.53 61.09 3.21
C GLU A 102 -3.26 60.33 3.65
N LYS A 103 -2.20 61.09 3.91
CA LYS A 103 -0.92 60.57 4.41
C LYS A 103 -1.12 59.97 5.81
N SER A 104 -1.26 58.65 5.86
CA SER A 104 -1.34 57.87 7.08
C SER A 104 -0.17 58.20 8.03
N PRO A 105 -0.43 58.43 9.33
CA PRO A 105 0.62 58.75 10.29
C PRO A 105 1.65 57.61 10.38
N GLU A 106 2.94 57.97 10.44
CA GLU A 106 4.03 57.01 10.54
C GLU A 106 3.79 56.01 11.69
N PRO A 107 4.01 54.70 11.46
CA PRO A 107 3.72 53.69 12.46
C PRO A 107 4.66 53.87 13.65
N GLN A 108 4.16 54.47 14.73
CA GLN A 108 4.84 54.46 16.02
C GLN A 108 5.13 53.02 16.41
N GLY A 109 6.41 52.76 16.73
CA GLY A 109 7.00 51.45 16.98
C GLY A 109 6.05 50.52 17.73
N THR A 110 5.83 49.35 17.14
CA THR A 110 4.96 48.31 17.65
C THR A 110 5.29 48.04 19.12
N ARG A 111 4.39 48.47 20.02
CA ARG A 111 4.29 47.87 21.36
C ARG A 111 4.20 46.37 21.11
N TYR A 112 5.14 45.60 21.66
CA TYR A 112 5.14 44.15 21.58
C TYR A 112 3.90 43.66 22.32
N ILE A 113 2.77 43.62 21.60
CA ILE A 113 1.57 42.91 22.05
C ILE A 113 2.02 41.47 22.12
N GLU A 114 2.11 40.93 23.34
CA GLU A 114 2.31 39.51 23.58
C GLU A 114 1.33 38.76 22.68
N ARG A 115 1.88 38.15 21.63
CA ARG A 115 1.10 37.50 20.59
C ARG A 115 0.46 36.30 21.23
N GLN A 116 -0.76 36.48 21.75
CA GLN A 116 -1.54 35.40 22.35
C GLN A 116 -1.47 34.19 21.44
N GLU A 117 -1.04 33.07 22.01
CA GLU A 117 -0.85 31.83 21.26
C GLU A 117 -2.16 31.48 20.57
N ARG A 118 -2.14 31.49 19.22
CA ARG A 118 -3.30 31.15 18.42
C ARG A 118 -3.69 29.71 18.75
N ARG A 119 -4.88 29.53 19.31
CA ARG A 119 -5.44 28.19 19.58
C ARG A 119 -5.37 27.35 18.32
N ARG A 120 -4.82 26.14 18.43
CA ARG A 120 -4.70 25.22 17.30
C ARG A 120 -6.09 24.89 16.77
N ARG A 121 -6.30 25.11 15.48
CA ARG A 121 -7.57 24.78 14.82
C ARG A 121 -7.80 23.27 14.93
N PRO A 122 -9.02 22.83 15.29
CA PRO A 122 -9.33 21.41 15.30
C PRO A 122 -9.16 20.84 13.88
N GLN A 123 -8.25 19.88 13.75
CA GLN A 123 -8.06 19.15 12.51
C GLN A 123 -9.30 18.28 12.26
N PRO A 124 -9.86 18.24 11.04
CA PRO A 124 -10.88 17.26 10.70
C PRO A 124 -10.38 15.84 10.93
N PHE A 125 -11.23 14.96 11.46
CA PHE A 125 -10.95 13.51 11.63
C PHE A 125 -9.77 13.15 12.54
N GLN A 126 -9.56 13.87 13.65
CA GLN A 126 -8.50 13.57 14.63
C GLN A 126 -8.47 12.08 15.05
N LYS A 127 -9.63 11.52 15.36
CA LYS A 127 -9.78 10.10 15.75
C LYS A 127 -9.28 9.14 14.66
N GLU A 128 -9.53 9.42 13.38
CA GLU A 128 -9.08 8.59 12.28
C GLU A 128 -7.56 8.72 12.06
N SER A 129 -7.02 9.94 12.21
CA SER A 129 -5.58 10.17 12.15
C SER A 129 -4.82 9.43 13.25
N GLU A 130 -5.39 9.35 14.46
CA GLU A 130 -4.80 8.59 15.57
C GLU A 130 -4.84 7.08 15.31
N VAL A 131 -5.96 6.57 14.76
CA VAL A 131 -6.08 5.15 14.41
C VAL A 131 -5.09 4.77 13.31
N THR A 132 -4.89 5.62 12.30
CA THR A 132 -3.91 5.36 11.23
C THR A 132 -2.48 5.41 11.74
N ARG A 133 -2.14 6.34 12.65
CA ARG A 133 -0.83 6.39 13.33
C ARG A 133 -0.56 5.13 14.14
N LYS A 134 -1.51 4.71 14.99
CA LYS A 134 -1.39 3.47 15.77
C LYS A 134 -1.17 2.24 14.89
N LYS A 135 -1.91 2.12 13.78
CA LYS A 135 -1.72 1.02 12.81
C LYS A 135 -0.36 1.06 12.13
N ARG A 136 0.16 2.26 11.83
CA ARG A 136 1.49 2.44 11.25
C ARG A 136 2.58 2.05 12.24
N GLU A 137 2.47 2.48 13.49
CA GLU A 137 3.40 2.12 14.57
C GLU A 137 3.42 0.60 14.80
N GLU A 138 2.26 -0.06 14.91
CA GLU A 138 2.19 -1.53 15.04
C GLU A 138 2.83 -2.26 13.84
N ALA A 139 2.62 -1.74 12.63
CA ALA A 139 3.24 -2.31 11.43
C ALA A 139 4.76 -2.14 11.41
N GLU A 140 5.26 -0.97 11.85
CA GLU A 140 6.69 -0.67 11.97
C GLU A 140 7.34 -1.52 13.06
N GLU A 141 6.69 -1.73 14.21
CA GLU A 141 7.16 -2.64 15.25
C GLU A 141 7.24 -4.09 14.75
N ARG A 142 6.21 -4.55 14.02
CA ARG A 142 6.22 -5.88 13.41
C ARG A 142 7.32 -6.04 12.37
N GLN A 143 7.66 -4.98 11.64
CA GLN A 143 8.79 -4.98 10.69
C GLN A 143 10.12 -5.03 11.43
N LYS A 144 10.31 -4.18 12.45
CA LYS A 144 11.53 -4.18 13.28
C LYS A 144 11.78 -5.53 13.93
N ALA A 145 10.75 -6.18 14.49
CA ALA A 145 10.88 -7.51 15.08
C ALA A 145 11.31 -8.57 14.05
N ARG A 146 10.83 -8.49 12.80
CA ARG A 146 11.27 -9.37 11.72
C ARG A 146 12.73 -9.11 11.33
N GLU A 147 13.09 -7.84 11.18
CA GLU A 147 14.47 -7.45 10.87
C GLU A 147 15.45 -7.89 11.94
N GLU A 148 15.11 -7.74 13.22
CA GLU A 148 15.93 -8.20 14.34
C GLU A 148 16.10 -9.72 14.32
N ALA A 149 15.02 -10.48 14.11
CA ALA A 149 15.07 -11.93 13.97
C ALA A 149 15.94 -12.37 12.78
N ASP A 150 15.86 -11.67 11.65
CA ASP A 150 16.68 -11.95 10.47
C ASP A 150 18.15 -11.59 10.70
N ARG A 151 18.44 -10.46 11.38
CA ARG A 151 19.80 -10.08 11.79
C ARG A 151 20.41 -11.11 12.73
N GLU A 152 19.65 -11.64 13.69
CA GLU A 152 20.12 -12.73 14.55
C GLU A 152 20.40 -14.02 13.78
N ARG A 153 19.52 -14.39 12.85
CA ARG A 153 19.73 -15.54 11.96
C ARG A 153 21.00 -15.36 11.14
N GLN A 154 21.19 -14.19 10.55
CA GLN A 154 22.38 -13.86 9.77
C GLN A 154 23.65 -13.92 10.62
N LYS A 155 23.64 -13.37 11.85
CA LYS A 155 24.78 -13.48 12.79
C LYS A 155 25.11 -14.94 13.08
N LYS A 156 24.11 -15.78 13.38
CA LYS A 156 24.29 -17.22 13.63
C LYS A 156 24.83 -17.96 12.41
N ILE A 157 24.36 -17.63 11.20
CA ILE A 157 24.85 -18.22 9.94
C ILE A 157 26.30 -17.80 9.69
N ALA A 158 26.60 -16.50 9.78
CA ALA A 158 27.95 -15.97 9.57
C ALA A 158 28.96 -16.57 10.56
N GLU A 159 28.59 -16.73 11.83
CA GLU A 159 29.42 -17.45 12.80
C GLU A 159 29.67 -18.90 12.36
N ARG A 160 28.62 -19.64 12.00
CA ARG A 160 28.74 -21.04 11.52
C ARG A 160 29.62 -21.14 10.29
N GLU A 161 29.51 -20.22 9.35
CA GLU A 161 30.35 -20.16 8.15
C GLU A 161 31.80 -19.85 8.48
N ARG A 162 32.05 -18.90 9.39
CA ARG A 162 33.40 -18.63 9.92
C ARG A 162 34.01 -19.88 10.53
N PHE A 163 33.28 -20.57 11.43
CA PHE A 163 33.71 -21.83 12.02
C PHE A 163 33.94 -22.93 10.99
N ARG A 164 33.06 -23.06 9.99
CA ARG A 164 33.21 -24.03 8.90
C ARG A 164 34.46 -23.76 8.08
N LYS A 165 34.71 -22.51 7.71
CA LYS A 165 35.86 -22.08 6.91
C LYS A 165 37.18 -22.31 7.64
N THR A 166 37.24 -21.98 8.93
CA THR A 166 38.45 -22.19 9.74
C THR A 166 38.72 -23.68 9.99
N MET A 167 37.69 -24.50 10.27
CA MET A 167 37.83 -25.96 10.36
C MET A 167 38.24 -26.59 9.03
N ALA A 168 37.67 -26.15 7.90
CA ALA A 168 38.05 -26.64 6.58
C ALA A 168 39.53 -26.33 6.28
N LYS A 169 40.01 -25.13 6.63
CA LYS A 169 41.41 -24.74 6.50
C LYS A 169 42.37 -25.57 7.37
N ALA A 170 41.85 -26.17 8.44
CA ALA A 170 42.62 -27.01 9.35
C ALA A 170 42.62 -28.50 8.97
N ARG A 171 41.60 -28.97 8.24
CA ARG A 171 41.48 -30.36 7.72
C ARG A 171 42.37 -30.66 6.50
N GLY A 172 43.04 -29.67 5.90
CA GLY A 172 43.90 -29.83 4.71
C GLY A 172 45.38 -30.15 5.01
N GLY A 173 45.67 -31.15 5.85
CA GLY A 173 47.04 -31.62 6.08
C GLY A 173 47.54 -32.56 4.97
N PRO A 174 48.88 -32.75 4.84
CA PRO A 174 49.49 -33.59 3.80
C PRO A 174 48.91 -35.02 3.72
N ASN A 175 48.45 -35.58 4.84
CA ASN A 175 47.86 -36.93 4.91
C ASN A 175 46.40 -36.89 5.40
N GLY A 176 45.67 -35.79 5.19
CA GLY A 176 44.34 -35.57 5.78
C GLY A 176 44.35 -35.39 7.31
N LYS A 177 45.54 -35.37 7.93
CA LYS A 177 45.73 -35.10 9.35
C LYS A 177 45.35 -33.64 9.65
N ARG A 178 44.59 -33.45 10.72
CA ARG A 178 44.16 -32.13 11.20
C ARG A 178 45.36 -31.33 11.72
N LYS A 179 45.44 -30.05 11.36
CA LYS A 179 46.50 -29.13 11.84
C LYS A 179 46.06 -28.52 13.17
N LEU A 180 46.50 -29.09 14.29
CA LEU A 180 46.07 -28.69 15.65
C LEU A 180 46.21 -27.19 15.92
N GLY A 181 47.29 -26.56 15.46
CA GLY A 181 47.50 -25.11 15.63
C GLY A 181 46.50 -24.21 14.88
N ARG A 182 45.77 -24.73 13.89
CA ARG A 182 44.68 -24.00 13.21
C ARG A 182 43.30 -24.31 13.80
N GLU A 183 43.15 -25.44 14.49
CA GLU A 183 41.90 -25.84 15.16
C GLU A 183 41.81 -25.32 16.60
N SER A 184 42.97 -25.07 17.23
CA SER A 184 43.07 -24.67 18.65
C SER A 184 42.17 -23.47 18.97
N THR A 185 42.15 -22.43 18.13
CA THR A 185 41.34 -21.22 18.35
C THR A 185 39.83 -21.50 18.34
N ILE A 186 39.37 -22.39 17.46
CA ILE A 186 37.96 -22.79 17.34
C ILE A 186 37.56 -23.66 18.53
N LEU A 187 38.42 -24.61 18.89
CA LEU A 187 38.20 -25.52 20.01
C LEU A 187 38.17 -24.76 21.33
N LEU A 188 39.05 -23.78 21.52
CA LEU A 188 39.04 -22.87 22.67
C LEU A 188 37.76 -22.04 22.73
N ALA A 189 37.34 -21.40 21.63
CA ALA A 189 36.09 -20.64 21.59
C ALA A 189 34.85 -21.50 21.90
N LYS A 190 34.86 -22.78 21.47
CA LYS A 190 33.80 -23.74 21.78
C LYS A 190 33.81 -24.16 23.26
N ALA A 191 34.99 -24.42 23.83
CA ALA A 191 35.16 -24.74 25.24
C ALA A 191 34.71 -23.59 26.14
N GLN A 192 35.09 -22.34 25.81
CA GLN A 192 34.63 -21.14 26.50
C GLN A 192 33.10 -20.99 26.46
N ARG A 193 32.46 -21.27 25.32
CA ARG A 193 30.98 -21.26 25.22
C ARG A 193 30.30 -22.33 26.07
N LEU A 194 30.91 -23.50 26.21
CA LEU A 194 30.37 -24.56 27.07
C LEU A 194 30.53 -24.21 28.55
N MET A 195 31.67 -23.63 28.93
CA MET A 195 31.97 -23.17 30.29
C MET A 195 31.15 -21.91 30.68
N ALA A 196 30.78 -21.04 29.74
CA ALA A 196 29.90 -19.90 30.01
C ALA A 196 28.41 -20.28 30.12
N LYS A 197 28.08 -21.55 29.83
CA LYS A 197 26.70 -22.08 29.85
C LYS A 197 26.44 -22.92 31.11
N THR A 198 27.47 -23.18 31.91
CA THR A 198 27.43 -23.74 33.26
C THR A 198 27.46 -22.60 34.27
#